data_AF-X1U3G4-F1
#
_entry.id   AF-X1U3G4-F1
#
_cell.length_a   1.000
_cell.length_b   1.000
_cell.length_c   1.000
_cell.angle_alpha   90.00
_cell.angle_beta   90.00
_cell.angle_gamma   90.00
#
_symmetry.space_group_name_H-M   'P 1'
#
loop_
_entity.id
_entity.type
_entity.pdbx_description
1 polymer ?
#
loop_
_entity_poly.entity_id
_entity_poly.type
_entity_poly.pdbx_seq_one_letter_code
_entity_poly.pdbx_strand_id
1 'polypeptide(L)'
;MHILLTGGTGLIGRQLCRHWLAQGHRLTVWSRRPEDVAKICGAQVRGVARLEEIAEPVDAVVNLAGAPIADRPWSHKRKKLLWSSRITLTEALLAWLERSEHKPGVLISGSAVGWYGDGGAHRPPK
;
A
#
# COMPACT_ATOMS: atom_id res chain seq x y z
N MET A 1 5.91 17.71 1.42
CA MET A 1 4.78 17.02 0.78
C MET A 1 3.95 16.29 1.82
N HIS A 2 2.65 16.14 1.56
CA HIS A 2 1.74 15.22 2.23
C HIS A 2 1.63 13.94 1.42
N ILE A 3 2.07 12.81 1.99
CA ILE A 3 2.12 11.50 1.32
C ILE A 3 1.13 10.56 2.02
N LEU A 4 0.22 9.97 1.25
CA LEU A 4 -0.68 8.91 1.69
C LEU A 4 -0.06 7.54 1.37
N LEU A 5 0.04 6.68 2.38
CA LEU A 5 0.48 5.30 2.21
C LEU A 5 -0.64 4.31 2.53
N THR A 6 -0.82 3.30 1.69
CA THR A 6 -1.51 2.05 2.07
C THR A 6 -0.45 1.01 2.41
N GLY A 7 -0.71 0.14 3.38
CA GLY A 7 0.28 -0.86 3.79
C GLY A 7 1.51 -0.27 4.49
N GLY A 8 1.39 0.95 5.04
CA GLY A 8 2.47 1.66 5.73
C GLY A 8 3.05 0.89 6.93
N THR A 9 2.26 0.04 7.58
CA THR A 9 2.72 -0.81 8.71
C THR A 9 3.46 -2.09 8.26
N GLY A 10 3.54 -2.33 6.95
CA GLY A 10 4.21 -3.50 6.36
C GLY A 10 5.74 -3.38 6.33
N LEU A 11 6.39 -4.40 5.74
CA LEU A 11 7.85 -4.50 5.65
C LEU A 11 8.50 -3.29 4.95
N ILE A 12 8.01 -2.95 3.77
CA ILE A 12 8.51 -1.82 2.96
C ILE A 12 7.96 -0.50 3.50
N GLY A 13 6.64 -0.45 3.77
CA GLY A 13 5.95 0.74 4.21
C GLY A 13 6.59 1.41 5.43
N ARG A 14 7.00 0.64 6.45
CA ARG A 14 7.59 1.22 7.67
C ARG A 14 8.92 1.91 7.40
N GLN A 15 9.71 1.40 6.46
CA GLN A 15 11.01 1.99 6.12
C GLN A 15 10.82 3.27 5.31
N LEU A 16 9.84 3.27 4.39
CA LEU A 16 9.44 4.48 3.67
C LEU A 16 8.92 5.55 4.64
N CYS A 17 8.10 5.18 5.64
CA CYS A 17 7.65 6.11 6.66
C CYS A 17 8.82 6.77 7.40
N ARG A 18 9.79 5.97 7.87
CA ARG A 18 10.99 6.51 8.54
C ARG A 18 11.79 7.44 7.64
N HIS A 19 12.02 7.03 6.39
CA HIS A 19 12.79 7.80 5.42
C HIS A 19 12.14 9.16 5.12
N TRP A 20 10.84 9.18 4.83
CA TRP A 20 10.12 10.41 4.49
C TRP A 20 9.82 11.30 5.69
N LEU A 21 9.62 10.73 6.89
CA LEU A 21 9.58 11.54 8.12
C LEU A 21 10.90 12.27 8.35
N ALA A 22 12.04 11.61 8.15
CA ALA A 22 13.35 12.24 8.30
C ALA A 22 13.60 13.39 7.30
N GLN A 23 12.88 13.40 6.17
CA GLN A 23 12.89 14.48 5.18
C GLN A 23 11.85 15.58 5.46
N GLY A 24 11.14 15.51 6.59
CA GLY A 24 10.13 16.50 6.97
C GLY A 24 8.82 16.39 6.17
N HIS A 25 8.54 15.24 5.56
CA HIS A 25 7.24 15.02 4.90
C HIS A 25 6.15 14.69 5.92
N ARG A 26 4.93 15.15 5.62
CA ARG A 26 3.73 14.80 6.39
C ARG A 26 3.21 13.48 5.86
N LEU A 27 3.01 12.50 6.75
CA LEU A 27 2.60 11.16 6.37
C LEU A 27 1.25 10.79 6.97
N THR A 28 0.37 10.27 6.11
CA THR A 28 -0.87 9.62 6.51
C THR A 28 -0.85 8.17 6.05
N VAL A 29 -1.21 7.23 6.92
CA VAL A 29 -1.31 5.81 6.60
C VAL A 29 -2.76 5.36 6.72
N TRP A 30 -3.32 4.90 5.60
CA TRP A 30 -4.62 4.21 5.60
C TRP A 30 -4.43 2.77 6.09
N SER A 31 -5.01 2.46 7.26
CA SER A 31 -4.77 1.21 7.98
C SER A 31 -6.07 0.65 8.55
N ARG A 32 -6.14 -0.69 8.60
CA ARG A 32 -7.19 -1.40 9.35
C ARG A 32 -7.04 -1.31 10.87
N ARG A 33 -5.85 -0.89 11.32
CA ARG A 33 -5.48 -0.63 12.72
C ARG A 33 -4.76 0.73 12.77
N PRO A 34 -5.50 1.85 12.66
CA PRO A 34 -4.90 3.19 12.68
C PRO A 34 -4.18 3.51 13.99
N GLU A 35 -4.64 2.96 15.11
CA GLU A 35 -4.06 3.12 16.45
C GLU A 35 -2.61 2.62 16.54
N ASP A 36 -2.26 1.60 15.75
CA ASP A 36 -0.91 1.04 15.72
C ASP A 36 0.06 1.89 14.88
N VAL A 37 -0.44 2.77 14.01
CA VAL A 37 0.38 3.46 12.99
C VAL A 37 1.45 4.33 13.63
N ALA A 38 1.08 5.16 14.61
CA ALA A 38 2.04 6.05 15.26
C ALA A 38 3.17 5.26 15.96
N LYS A 39 2.84 4.10 16.54
CA LYS A 39 3.81 3.21 17.18
C LYS A 39 4.74 2.53 16.18
N ILE A 40 4.23 2.10 15.03
CA ILE A 40 4.99 1.31 14.04
C ILE A 40 5.76 2.22 13.07
N CYS A 41 5.13 3.29 12.59
CA CYS A 41 5.62 4.14 11.51
C CYS A 41 6.29 5.43 12.02
N GLY A 42 6.09 5.79 13.28
CA GLY A 42 6.63 6.98 13.93
C GLY A 42 5.53 7.87 14.51
N ALA A 43 5.77 8.49 15.66
CA ALA A 43 4.75 9.21 16.43
C ALA A 43 4.05 10.35 15.66
N GLN A 44 4.71 10.89 14.64
CA GLN A 44 4.19 11.96 13.79
C GLN A 44 3.35 11.44 12.60
N VAL A 45 3.33 10.13 12.35
CA VAL A 45 2.54 9.54 11.27
C VAL A 45 1.09 9.41 11.71
N ARG A 46 0.18 10.02 10.95
CA ARG A 46 -1.25 9.92 11.18
C ARG A 46 -1.79 8.61 10.63
N GLY A 47 -2.40 7.78 11.47
CA GLY A 47 -3.20 6.63 11.03
C GLY A 47 -4.65 7.04 10.80
N VAL A 48 -5.27 6.57 9.71
CA VAL A 48 -6.71 6.74 9.45
C VAL A 48 -7.37 5.40 9.12
N ALA A 49 -8.60 5.20 9.59
CA ALA A 49 -9.39 4.01 9.26
C ALA A 49 -10.10 4.15 7.91
N ARG A 50 -10.55 5.37 7.61
CA ARG A 50 -11.32 5.72 6.41
C ARG A 50 -10.62 6.85 5.66
N LEU A 51 -10.68 6.80 4.33
CA LEU A 51 -10.03 7.81 3.47
C LEU A 51 -10.71 9.18 3.61
N GLU A 52 -11.99 9.20 3.96
CA GLU A 52 -12.79 10.40 4.21
C GLU A 52 -12.31 11.21 5.43
N GLU A 53 -11.48 10.63 6.30
CA GLU A 53 -10.87 11.36 7.42
C GLU A 53 -9.73 12.30 6.96
N ILE A 54 -9.27 12.14 5.71
CA ILE A 54 -8.22 12.95 5.11
C ILE A 54 -8.86 14.19 4.49
N ALA A 55 -8.89 15.28 5.27
CA ALA A 55 -9.45 16.56 4.83
C ALA A 55 -8.46 17.38 4.01
N GLU A 56 -7.16 17.20 4.23
CA GLU A 56 -6.15 18.00 3.54
C GLU A 56 -5.71 17.36 2.23
N PRO A 57 -5.40 18.15 1.19
CA PRO A 57 -4.86 17.63 -0.07
C PRO A 57 -3.64 16.73 0.13
N VAL A 58 -3.55 15.70 -0.70
CA VAL A 58 -2.44 14.75 -0.73
C VAL A 58 -1.64 14.98 -2.01
N ASP A 59 -0.32 15.13 -1.89
CA ASP A 59 0.56 15.39 -3.04
C ASP A 59 0.93 14.09 -3.77
N ALA A 60 1.05 12.99 -3.03
CA ALA A 60 1.46 11.69 -3.55
C ALA A 60 0.79 10.52 -2.82
N VAL A 61 0.46 9.47 -3.56
CA VAL A 61 -0.13 8.24 -3.00
C VAL A 61 0.75 7.04 -3.31
N VAL A 62 1.00 6.20 -2.29
CA VAL A 62 1.82 4.99 -2.39
C VAL A 62 1.01 3.79 -1.91
N ASN A 63 0.60 2.93 -2.84
CA ASN A 63 -0.23 1.77 -2.58
C ASN A 63 0.61 0.49 -2.42
N LEU A 64 0.88 0.07 -1.19
CA LEU A 64 1.63 -1.15 -0.86
C LEU A 64 0.79 -2.18 -0.10
N ALA A 65 -0.49 -1.88 0.14
CA ALA A 65 -1.36 -2.80 0.87
C ALA A 65 -1.70 -4.05 0.05
N GLY A 66 -1.76 -5.17 0.75
CA GLY A 66 -2.16 -6.45 0.20
C GLY A 66 -1.92 -7.56 1.21
N ALA A 67 -2.62 -8.68 1.07
CA ALA A 67 -2.29 -9.87 1.84
C ALA A 67 -0.88 -10.35 1.47
N PRO A 68 -0.04 -10.74 2.47
CA PRO A 68 1.29 -11.24 2.19
C PRO A 68 1.24 -12.53 1.36
N ILE A 69 2.12 -12.66 0.38
CA ILE A 69 2.11 -13.79 -0.55
C ILE A 69 2.71 -15.05 0.10
N ALA A 70 3.77 -14.90 0.90
CA ALA A 70 4.58 -16.01 1.40
C ALA A 70 4.04 -16.73 2.66
N ASP A 71 3.03 -16.19 3.35
CA ASP A 71 2.72 -16.66 4.71
C ASP A 71 2.04 -18.04 4.80
N ARG A 72 1.43 -18.56 3.73
CA ARG A 72 0.59 -19.79 3.78
C ARG A 72 0.58 -20.56 2.45
N PRO A 73 0.33 -21.89 2.49
CA PRO A 73 0.13 -22.69 1.28
C PRO A 73 -0.98 -22.15 0.36
N TRP A 74 -0.82 -22.38 -0.94
CA TRP A 74 -1.74 -21.90 -1.97
C TRP A 74 -3.00 -22.76 -2.05
N SER A 75 -4.08 -22.28 -1.43
CA SER A 75 -5.43 -22.81 -1.64
C SER A 75 -6.25 -21.88 -2.53
N HIS A 76 -7.38 -22.37 -3.07
CA HIS A 76 -8.33 -21.52 -3.81
C HIS A 76 -8.79 -20.32 -2.97
N LYS A 77 -9.10 -20.54 -1.69
CA LYS A 77 -9.46 -19.49 -0.72
C LYS A 77 -8.32 -18.47 -0.55
N ARG A 78 -7.06 -18.91 -0.50
CA ARG A 78 -5.90 -18.02 -0.38
C ARG A 78 -5.68 -17.20 -1.65
N LYS A 79 -5.78 -17.81 -2.84
CA LYS A 79 -5.71 -17.10 -4.13
C LYS A 79 -6.76 -15.99 -4.20
N LYS A 80 -8.01 -16.31 -3.86
CA LYS A 80 -9.11 -15.33 -3.82
C LYS A 80 -8.82 -14.18 -2.86
N LEU A 81 -8.31 -14.48 -1.65
CA LEU A 81 -7.92 -13.45 -0.68
C LEU A 81 -6.78 -12.55 -1.21
N LEU A 82 -5.75 -13.13 -1.80
CA LEU A 82 -4.61 -12.38 -2.34
C LEU A 82 -5.07 -11.41 -3.44
N TRP A 83 -5.95 -11.88 -4.32
CA TRP A 83 -6.58 -11.09 -5.37
C TRP A 83 -7.45 -9.97 -4.80
N SER A 84 -8.45 -10.31 -3.98
CA SER A 84 -9.41 -9.34 -3.44
C SER A 84 -8.73 -8.29 -2.57
N SER A 85 -7.70 -8.68 -1.79
CA SER A 85 -6.96 -7.74 -0.95
C SER A 85 -6.21 -6.64 -1.71
N ARG A 86 -5.96 -6.85 -3.02
CA ARG A 86 -5.27 -5.89 -3.89
C ARG A 86 -6.26 -5.11 -4.72
N ILE A 87 -7.20 -5.80 -5.37
CA ILE A 87 -8.18 -5.18 -6.27
C ILE A 87 -9.14 -4.28 -5.49
N THR A 88 -9.85 -4.83 -4.50
CA THR A 88 -10.87 -4.06 -3.76
C THR A 88 -10.29 -2.85 -3.05
N LEU A 89 -9.06 -2.96 -2.53
CA LEU A 89 -8.37 -1.84 -1.89
C LEU A 89 -8.00 -0.75 -2.90
N THR A 90 -7.50 -1.15 -4.08
CA THR A 90 -7.14 -0.22 -5.15
C THR A 90 -8.37 0.46 -5.72
N GLU A 91 -9.47 -0.27 -5.93
CA GLU A 91 -10.76 0.29 -6.37
C GLU A 91 -11.29 1.34 -5.38
N ALA A 92 -11.26 1.06 -4.08
CA ALA A 92 -11.69 2.02 -3.06
C ALA A 92 -10.80 3.28 -3.04
N LEU A 93 -9.49 3.11 -3.21
CA LEU A 93 -8.54 4.22 -3.30
C LEU A 93 -8.80 5.10 -4.53
N LEU A 94 -9.02 4.48 -5.70
CA LEU A 94 -9.32 5.20 -6.95
C LEU A 94 -10.65 5.93 -6.85
N ALA A 95 -11.69 5.29 -6.31
CA ALA A 95 -13.00 5.93 -6.12
C ALA A 95 -12.93 7.14 -5.17
N TRP A 96 -12.07 7.09 -4.15
CA TRP A 96 -11.82 8.26 -3.29
C TRP A 96 -11.05 9.37 -4.04
N LEU A 97 -10.03 9.01 -4.82
CA LEU A 97 -9.26 9.96 -5.63
C LEU A 97 -10.09 10.65 -6.72
N GLU A 98 -11.04 9.94 -7.32
CA GLU A 98 -11.97 10.49 -8.32
C GLU A 98 -12.87 11.58 -7.74
N ARG A 99 -13.24 11.46 -6.46
CA ARG A 99 -14.05 12.44 -5.74
C ARG A 99 -13.23 13.59 -5.14
N SER A 100 -11.90 13.50 -5.14
CA SER A 100 -11.04 14.52 -4.57
C SER A 100 -10.92 15.71 -5.52
N GLU A 101 -11.18 16.91 -5.03
CA GLU A 101 -10.98 18.14 -5.80
C GLU A 101 -9.50 18.32 -6.18
N HIS A 102 -8.60 17.96 -5.27
CA HIS A 102 -7.16 18.05 -5.46
C HIS A 102 -6.60 16.65 -5.71
N LYS A 103 -6.25 16.37 -6.96
CA LYS A 103 -5.63 15.09 -7.35
C LYS A 103 -4.14 15.11 -7.00
N PRO A 104 -3.59 14.00 -6.48
CA PRO A 104 -2.16 13.88 -6.25
C PRO A 104 -1.42 13.94 -7.60
N GLY A 105 -0.20 14.48 -7.59
CA GLY A 105 0.65 14.50 -8.78
C GLY A 105 1.14 13.12 -9.20
N VAL A 106 1.10 12.14 -8.28
CA VAL A 106 1.54 10.77 -8.55
C VAL A 106 0.80 9.73 -7.70
N LEU A 107 0.52 8.58 -8.33
CA LEU A 107 0.07 7.35 -7.68
C LEU A 107 1.07 6.24 -8.02
N ILE A 108 1.75 5.70 -6.99
CA ILE A 108 2.68 4.58 -7.11
C ILE A 108 1.99 3.33 -6.57
N SER A 109 1.85 2.28 -7.38
CA SER A 109 1.24 1.02 -6.96
C SER A 109 2.25 -0.12 -6.97
N GLY A 110 2.37 -0.82 -5.85
CA GLY A 110 3.25 -1.98 -5.72
C GLY A 110 2.78 -3.13 -6.62
N SER A 111 3.71 -3.69 -7.39
CA SER A 111 3.53 -4.88 -8.20
C SER A 111 4.60 -5.92 -7.90
N ALA A 112 4.67 -7.00 -8.66
CA ALA A 112 5.69 -8.04 -8.52
C ALA A 112 6.13 -8.58 -9.88
N VAL A 113 7.39 -9.01 -9.96
CA VAL A 113 7.99 -9.63 -11.16
C VAL A 113 7.26 -10.88 -11.64
N GLY A 114 6.48 -11.53 -10.77
CA GLY A 114 5.67 -12.69 -11.12
C GLY A 114 4.64 -12.45 -12.23
N TRP A 115 4.36 -11.19 -12.58
CA TRP A 115 3.60 -10.85 -13.79
C TRP A 115 4.27 -11.39 -15.08
N TYR A 116 5.59 -11.42 -15.12
CA TYR A 116 6.37 -11.84 -16.30
C TYR A 116 6.65 -13.36 -16.34
N GLY A 117 6.21 -14.13 -15.35
CA GLY A 117 6.50 -15.56 -15.23
C GLY A 117 7.86 -15.86 -14.59
N ASP A 118 8.28 -17.13 -14.66
CA ASP A 118 9.52 -17.65 -14.07
C ASP A 118 10.74 -17.58 -15.02
N GLY A 119 10.57 -16.99 -16.21
CA GLY A 119 11.62 -16.89 -17.23
C GLY A 119 11.93 -18.21 -17.95
N GLY A 120 11.02 -19.20 -17.93
CA GLY A 120 11.27 -20.54 -18.46
C GLY A 120 11.55 -20.65 -19.96
N ALA A 121 12.84 -20.62 -20.33
CA ALA A 121 13.37 -21.27 -21.53
C ALA A 121 14.78 -21.82 -21.29
N HIS A 122 14.93 -22.79 -20.37
CA HIS A 122 15.98 -23.81 -20.45
C HIS A 122 15.66 -24.95 -19.48
N ARG A 123 14.84 -25.89 -19.97
CA ARG A 123 14.82 -27.25 -19.41
C ARG A 123 15.73 -28.08 -20.33
N PRO A 124 16.93 -28.52 -19.90
CA PRO A 124 17.70 -29.45 -20.73
C PRO A 124 16.89 -30.74 -20.91
N PRO A 125 16.93 -31.35 -22.11
CA PRO A 125 16.24 -32.61 -22.35
C PRO A 125 16.76 -33.68 -21.38
N LYS A 126 15.83 -34.51 -20.89
CA LYS A 126 16.14 -35.73 -20.13
C LYS A 126 16.77 -36.76 -21.04
#